data_AF-A0A395MLA9-F1
#
_entry.id   AF-A0A395MLA9-F1
#
_cell.length_a   1.000
_cell.length_b   1.000
_cell.length_c   1.000
_cell.angle_alpha   90.00
_cell.angle_beta   90.00
_cell.angle_gamma   90.00
#
_symmetry.space_group_name_H-M   'P 1'
#
loop_
_entity.id
_entity.type
_entity.pdbx_description
1 polymer ?
#
loop_
_entity_poly.entity_id
_entity_poly.type
_entity_poly.pdbx_seq_one_letter_code
_entity_poly.pdbx_strand_id
1 'polypeptide(L)'
;EQEKLLAQQQLEWMGELDSQEPAIMEGPIGEPITEIYTRPSRPGIIPRLQGPFELQSDPDTGDELDTSVTDMLVIGKKTETEELMMGEEEDLDMDDGDQEGLSLAVICLLSTSGQVRVYLDLEGIQAQWLPPKNKNKLGRLLAESNPPSLLSFQAIDTMSPVEVNEDNWPVFSTDVTSRYSFFVTHHAAITYISLTSWIFRLESELNADSIAGTDFRIGLLVNSQSIRDRIYSQPTADVAVPLAACNVLRDPDVGYFLLSATPYEPIALTFDTPEADLAPIRQDSPTYDRETSMAPLDFYEPRPVFNPSHAFDEGSALPTLLERLRTSRHKTIVNQEVRLSPLTLQIFTDAHKVLADETYRLGMAAAEVFRRCELLQSELKQQVMKANEVKGRTDAINGLHRDGEADNAMYDRRIATAKDRQGQLTERLENLRKIVGKATTRDLSAKERAFVEEVRSMEVSIAAPEYAELAAGKAAPSPAQAKQLWKRLEDIKHLQTDLAAEVDAMSKAAGDTDGPATPSAELRIPHEVRKAKMQQVQGLLSRETALVEAVTARLERLQTSL
;
A
#
# COMPACT_ATOMS: atom_id res chain seq x y z
N GLU A 1 -21.19 57.30 -0.46
CA GLU A 1 -19.97 57.81 -1.13
C GLU A 1 -18.79 56.83 -1.05
N GLN A 2 -18.56 56.18 0.09
CA GLN A 2 -17.53 55.15 0.27
C GLN A 2 -17.70 53.94 -0.67
N GLU A 3 -18.89 53.33 -0.72
CA GLU A 3 -19.20 52.21 -1.63
C GLU A 3 -18.96 52.59 -3.10
N LYS A 4 -19.29 53.82 -3.48
CA LYS A 4 -19.04 54.33 -4.84
C LYS A 4 -17.53 54.45 -5.14
N LEU A 5 -16.72 54.86 -4.16
CA LEU A 5 -15.26 54.87 -4.33
C LEU A 5 -14.72 53.43 -4.45
N LEU A 6 -15.20 52.52 -3.61
CA LEU A 6 -14.82 51.11 -3.63
C LEU A 6 -15.10 50.49 -5.02
N ALA A 7 -16.33 50.64 -5.52
CA ALA A 7 -16.70 50.15 -6.84
C ALA A 7 -15.86 50.81 -7.96
N GLN A 8 -15.57 52.12 -7.86
CA GLN A 8 -14.70 52.80 -8.81
C GLN A 8 -13.27 52.22 -8.80
N GLN A 9 -12.73 51.93 -7.61
CA GLN A 9 -11.40 51.35 -7.45
C GLN A 9 -11.31 49.92 -7.99
N GLN A 10 -12.31 49.09 -7.70
CA GLN A 10 -12.41 47.73 -8.22
C GLN A 10 -12.55 47.71 -9.74
N LEU A 11 -13.38 48.59 -10.31
CA LEU A 11 -13.53 48.74 -11.75
C LEU A 11 -12.25 49.22 -12.43
N GLU A 12 -11.50 50.13 -11.80
CA GLU A 12 -10.21 50.60 -12.33
C GLU A 12 -9.16 49.48 -12.31
N TRP A 13 -9.16 48.65 -11.27
CA TRP A 13 -8.29 47.47 -11.19
C TRP A 13 -8.64 46.44 -12.27
N MET A 14 -9.92 46.10 -12.40
CA MET A 14 -10.39 45.14 -13.41
C MET A 14 -10.18 45.66 -14.83
N GLY A 15 -10.45 46.95 -15.08
CA GLY A 15 -10.24 47.54 -16.40
C GLY A 15 -8.78 47.55 -16.86
N GLU A 16 -7.82 47.58 -15.93
CA GLU A 16 -6.41 47.35 -16.28
C GLU A 16 -6.11 45.88 -16.60
N LEU A 17 -6.78 44.94 -15.94
CA LEU A 17 -6.66 43.52 -16.24
C LEU A 17 -7.27 43.20 -17.63
N ASP A 18 -8.48 43.69 -17.91
CA ASP A 18 -9.17 43.53 -19.20
C ASP A 18 -8.40 44.13 -20.38
N SER A 19 -7.57 45.15 -20.10
CA SER A 19 -6.74 45.80 -21.11
C SER A 19 -5.42 45.07 -21.41
N GLN A 20 -5.10 44.02 -20.65
CA GLN A 20 -3.90 43.21 -20.83
C GLN A 20 -4.18 42.02 -21.74
N GLU A 21 -3.26 41.77 -22.67
CA GLU A 21 -3.19 40.47 -23.34
C GLU A 21 -2.32 39.52 -22.49
N PRO A 22 -2.84 38.34 -22.09
CA PRO A 22 -2.09 37.41 -21.26
C PRO A 22 -0.86 36.86 -21.98
N ALA A 23 0.25 36.74 -21.26
CA ALA A 23 1.41 36.02 -21.75
C ALA A 23 1.18 34.52 -21.55
N ILE A 24 1.17 33.77 -22.65
CA ILE A 24 0.99 32.32 -22.63
C ILE A 24 2.36 31.66 -22.36
N MET A 25 2.48 30.91 -21.26
CA MET A 25 3.69 30.15 -20.94
C MET A 25 3.39 28.65 -20.85
N GLU A 26 4.25 27.85 -21.48
CA GLU A 26 4.25 26.40 -21.29
C GLU A 26 4.81 26.09 -19.90
N GLY A 27 4.02 25.38 -19.09
CA GLY A 27 4.44 24.90 -17.79
C GLY A 27 5.50 23.80 -17.86
N PRO A 28 6.03 23.36 -16.71
CA PRO A 28 6.76 22.10 -16.57
C PRO A 28 6.01 20.92 -17.22
N ILE A 29 6.74 19.86 -17.54
CA ILE A 29 6.18 18.65 -18.18
C ILE A 29 4.99 18.12 -17.35
N GLY A 30 3.81 18.13 -17.95
CA GLY A 30 2.57 17.63 -17.32
C GLY A 30 1.62 18.71 -16.81
N GLU A 31 2.04 19.98 -16.76
CA GLU A 31 1.17 21.10 -16.40
C GLU A 31 0.55 21.75 -17.65
N PRO A 32 -0.72 22.22 -17.57
CA PRO A 32 -1.37 22.89 -18.69
C PRO A 32 -0.69 24.22 -19.03
N ILE A 33 -0.89 24.67 -20.27
CA ILE A 33 -0.47 25.99 -20.70
C ILE A 33 -1.18 27.03 -19.83
N THR A 34 -0.43 27.93 -19.20
CA THR A 34 -0.98 28.89 -18.23
C THR A 34 -0.89 30.32 -18.76
N GLU A 35 -1.98 31.07 -18.55
CA GLU A 35 -2.04 32.51 -18.84
C GLU A 35 -1.40 33.32 -17.70
N ILE A 36 -0.47 34.20 -18.05
CA ILE A 36 0.23 35.05 -17.07
C ILE A 36 -0.15 36.51 -17.31
N TYR A 37 -0.84 37.08 -16.33
CA TYR A 37 -1.18 38.50 -16.28
C TYR A 37 -0.16 39.28 -15.45
N THR A 38 0.00 40.56 -15.77
CA THR A 38 0.76 41.48 -14.91
C THR A 38 -0.16 42.14 -13.92
N ARG A 39 0.30 42.29 -12.67
CA ARG A 39 -0.49 42.94 -11.62
C ARG A 39 -0.88 44.38 -12.04
N PRO A 40 -2.17 44.75 -12.00
CA PRO A 40 -2.60 46.12 -12.23
C PRO A 40 -1.88 47.15 -11.36
N SER A 41 -1.54 48.28 -11.97
CA SER A 41 -0.85 49.40 -11.35
C SER A 41 -1.81 50.37 -10.65
N ARG A 42 -3.06 50.43 -11.10
CA ARG A 42 -4.14 51.24 -10.50
C ARG A 42 -5.18 50.34 -9.83
N PRO A 43 -5.83 50.80 -8.74
CA PRO A 43 -5.68 52.10 -8.06
C PRO A 43 -4.35 52.28 -7.31
N GLY A 44 -3.63 51.18 -7.11
CA GLY A 44 -2.31 51.15 -6.50
C GLY A 44 -1.86 49.71 -6.26
N ILE A 45 -0.55 49.50 -6.17
CA ILE A 45 0.04 48.17 -6.00
C ILE A 45 -0.23 47.61 -4.58
N ILE A 46 -0.47 48.48 -3.60
CA ILE A 46 -0.59 48.13 -2.19
C ILE A 46 -2.07 48.25 -1.77
N PRO A 47 -2.75 47.13 -1.47
CA PRO A 47 -4.12 47.15 -0.96
C PRO A 47 -4.17 47.71 0.46
N ARG A 48 -5.36 48.12 0.90
CA ARG A 48 -5.61 48.54 2.28
C ARG A 48 -5.57 47.33 3.22
N LEU A 49 -4.90 47.47 4.36
CA LEU A 49 -5.04 46.52 5.47
C LEU A 49 -6.44 46.62 6.07
N GLN A 50 -7.20 45.52 6.02
CA GLN A 50 -8.56 45.41 6.55
C GLN A 50 -8.49 44.70 7.91
N GLY A 51 -8.73 45.45 8.99
CA GLY A 51 -8.72 44.92 10.35
C GLY A 51 -8.31 45.94 11.42
N PRO A 52 -8.35 45.58 12.71
CA PRO A 52 -8.73 44.25 13.23
C PRO A 52 -10.20 43.94 12.98
N PHE A 53 -10.52 42.66 12.74
CA PHE A 53 -11.89 42.21 12.56
C PHE A 53 -12.62 42.20 13.91
N GLU A 54 -13.88 42.61 13.91
CA GLU A 54 -14.78 42.44 15.05
C GLU A 54 -15.33 41.00 15.05
N LEU A 55 -14.97 40.23 16.07
CA LEU A 55 -15.41 38.85 16.23
C LEU A 55 -16.79 38.84 16.90
N GLN A 56 -17.84 38.72 16.09
CA GLN A 56 -19.22 38.73 16.58
C GLN A 56 -19.55 37.40 17.25
N SER A 57 -20.19 37.47 18.42
CA SER A 57 -20.57 36.30 19.22
C SER A 57 -19.40 35.41 19.64
N ASP A 58 -18.19 35.97 19.72
CA ASP A 58 -17.02 35.25 20.23
C ASP A 58 -17.24 34.87 21.71
N PRO A 59 -16.90 33.63 22.13
CA PRO A 59 -17.07 33.23 23.53
C PRO A 59 -16.10 33.99 24.44
N ASP A 60 -16.64 34.59 25.50
CA ASP A 60 -15.83 35.14 26.60
C ASP A 60 -15.22 33.99 27.41
N THR A 61 -14.06 33.47 27.00
CA THR A 61 -13.39 32.34 27.67
C THR A 61 -12.70 32.77 28.97
N GLY A 62 -12.24 34.01 29.07
CA GLY A 62 -11.52 34.53 30.25
C GLY A 62 -10.13 33.91 30.46
N ASP A 63 -9.71 33.02 29.56
CA ASP A 63 -8.39 32.40 29.52
C ASP A 63 -7.53 33.10 28.46
N GLU A 64 -6.38 33.63 28.87
CA GLU A 64 -5.43 34.30 27.98
C GLU A 64 -4.93 33.33 26.89
N LEU A 65 -4.83 32.03 27.17
CA LEU A 65 -4.34 31.03 26.22
C LEU A 65 -5.31 30.77 25.07
N ASP A 66 -6.61 30.83 25.33
CA ASP A 66 -7.65 30.71 24.30
C ASP A 66 -7.68 31.95 23.39
N THR A 67 -7.30 33.12 23.92
CA THR A 67 -7.23 34.37 23.15
C THR A 67 -5.94 34.50 22.33
N SER A 68 -4.86 33.81 22.74
CA SER A 68 -3.56 33.83 22.07
C SER A 68 -3.55 32.93 20.84
N VAL A 69 -3.69 33.53 19.65
CA VAL A 69 -3.70 32.83 18.35
C VAL A 69 -2.29 32.43 17.93
N THR A 70 -2.08 31.15 17.59
CA THR A 70 -0.81 30.58 17.12
C THR A 70 -0.80 30.32 15.62
N ASP A 71 -1.95 29.96 15.05
CA ASP A 71 -2.07 29.64 13.63
C ASP A 71 -3.46 29.99 13.07
N MET A 72 -3.56 30.10 11.75
CA MET A 72 -4.78 30.44 11.04
C MET A 72 -4.91 29.63 9.75
N LEU A 73 -6.08 29.04 9.55
CA LEU A 73 -6.45 28.35 8.30
C LEU A 73 -7.64 29.09 7.68
N VAL A 74 -7.52 29.44 6.40
CA VAL A 74 -8.58 30.11 5.64
C VAL A 74 -9.04 29.20 4.52
N ILE A 75 -10.32 28.85 4.53
CA ILE A 75 -10.98 28.13 3.44
C ILE A 75 -11.72 29.18 2.62
N GLY A 76 -11.22 29.44 1.41
CA GLY A 76 -11.84 30.40 0.50
C GLY A 76 -13.25 29.95 0.10
N LYS A 77 -14.09 30.93 -0.26
CA LYS A 77 -15.42 30.65 -0.81
C LYS A 77 -15.32 29.85 -2.12
N LYS A 78 -16.34 29.02 -2.38
CA LYS A 78 -16.55 28.36 -3.68
C LYS A 78 -16.62 29.41 -4.79
N THR A 79 -16.03 29.12 -5.95
CA THR A 79 -16.19 29.93 -7.15
C THR A 79 -17.50 29.59 -7.86
N GLU A 80 -18.37 30.58 -8.03
CA GLU A 80 -19.63 30.46 -8.80
C GLU A 80 -19.33 30.60 -10.30
N THR A 81 -18.65 29.61 -10.88
CA THR A 81 -18.27 29.63 -12.30
C THR A 81 -19.46 29.44 -13.24
N GLU A 82 -20.50 28.73 -12.82
CA GLU A 82 -21.71 28.52 -13.62
C GLU A 82 -22.39 29.84 -14.03
N GLU A 83 -22.44 30.84 -13.14
CA GLU A 83 -23.01 32.16 -13.47
C GLU A 83 -22.09 32.99 -14.38
N LEU A 84 -20.77 32.81 -14.24
CA LEU A 84 -19.77 33.53 -15.04
C LEU A 84 -19.68 32.99 -16.48
N MET A 85 -19.97 31.71 -16.69
CA MET A 85 -19.89 31.00 -17.98
C MET A 85 -21.20 31.01 -18.78
N MET A 86 -22.18 31.84 -18.40
CA MET A 86 -23.46 31.95 -19.09
C MET A 86 -23.30 32.43 -20.55
N GLY A 87 -23.15 31.47 -21.48
CA GLY A 87 -23.05 31.72 -22.92
C GLY A 87 -21.75 31.25 -23.60
N GLU A 88 -20.85 30.60 -22.87
CA GLU A 88 -19.61 30.02 -23.41
C GLU A 88 -19.76 28.48 -23.57
N GLU A 89 -19.21 27.90 -24.64
CA GLU A 89 -19.32 26.47 -24.98
C GLU A 89 -18.18 25.62 -24.41
N GLU A 90 -17.18 26.23 -23.77
CA GLU A 90 -15.95 25.58 -23.31
C GLU A 90 -15.93 25.54 -21.78
N ASP A 91 -16.05 24.34 -21.22
CA ASP A 91 -15.95 24.12 -19.77
C ASP A 91 -14.52 24.39 -19.31
N LEU A 92 -14.34 25.23 -18.28
CA LEU A 92 -13.03 25.44 -17.67
C LEU A 92 -12.66 24.20 -16.85
N ASP A 93 -11.49 23.61 -17.13
CA ASP A 93 -10.85 22.58 -16.31
C ASP A 93 -10.43 23.20 -14.96
N MET A 94 -11.38 23.37 -14.04
CA MET A 94 -11.11 23.68 -12.64
C MET A 94 -10.90 22.38 -11.86
N ASP A 95 -10.06 22.42 -10.84
CA ASP A 95 -9.94 21.32 -9.89
C ASP A 95 -11.31 21.07 -9.23
N ASP A 96 -11.78 19.81 -9.21
CA ASP A 96 -13.11 19.42 -8.74
C ASP A 96 -13.42 19.98 -7.33
N GLY A 97 -12.38 20.19 -6.51
CA GLY A 97 -12.47 20.75 -5.15
C GLY A 97 -12.80 22.25 -5.06
N ASP A 98 -12.66 23.02 -6.14
CA ASP A 98 -13.00 24.45 -6.18
C ASP A 98 -14.45 24.71 -6.62
N GLN A 99 -15.08 23.71 -7.24
CA GLN A 99 -16.48 23.78 -7.67
C GLN A 99 -17.47 23.35 -6.57
N GLU A 100 -17.03 22.69 -5.49
CA GLU A 100 -17.92 22.17 -4.45
C GLU A 100 -17.70 22.85 -3.08
N GLY A 101 -18.79 23.27 -2.41
CA GLY A 101 -18.73 23.78 -1.04
C GLY A 101 -19.50 25.08 -0.78
N LEU A 102 -19.07 25.81 0.26
CA LEU A 102 -19.74 26.99 0.79
C LEU A 102 -19.40 28.26 -0.02
N SER A 103 -20.41 29.06 -0.32
CA SER A 103 -20.32 30.40 -0.93
C SER A 103 -19.73 31.48 -0.01
N LEU A 104 -19.50 31.15 1.26
CA LEU A 104 -18.88 31.99 2.28
C LEU A 104 -17.46 31.51 2.58
N ALA A 105 -16.55 32.46 2.89
CA ALA A 105 -15.23 32.10 3.39
C ALA A 105 -15.33 31.64 4.85
N VAL A 106 -14.58 30.59 5.18
CA VAL A 106 -14.47 30.05 6.54
C VAL A 106 -13.07 30.34 7.07
N ILE A 107 -12.99 31.01 8.22
CA ILE A 107 -11.74 31.37 8.88
C ILE A 107 -11.63 30.55 10.16
N CYS A 108 -10.61 29.71 10.27
CA CYS A 108 -10.31 28.95 11.47
C CYS A 108 -9.10 29.57 12.18
N LEU A 109 -9.26 29.93 13.44
CA LEU A 109 -8.19 30.39 14.31
C LEU A 109 -7.82 29.30 15.29
N LEU A 110 -6.52 29.04 15.46
CA LEU A 110 -5.99 28.11 16.44
C LEU A 110 -5.32 28.88 17.54
N SER A 111 -5.68 28.55 18.78
CA SER A 111 -5.13 29.18 19.97
C SER A 111 -4.02 28.35 20.62
N THR A 112 -3.30 28.95 21.55
CA THR A 112 -2.18 28.32 22.27
C THR A 112 -2.65 27.13 23.11
N SER A 113 -3.89 27.16 23.62
CA SER A 113 -4.53 26.03 24.32
C SER A 113 -4.88 24.85 23.40
N GLY A 114 -4.81 25.05 22.07
CA GLY A 114 -5.29 24.11 21.07
C GLY A 114 -6.79 24.23 20.79
N GLN A 115 -7.48 25.26 21.28
CA GLN A 115 -8.87 25.52 20.88
C GLN A 115 -8.90 26.09 19.45
N VAL A 116 -9.75 25.48 18.62
CA VAL A 116 -10.06 25.93 17.26
C VAL A 116 -11.35 26.76 17.29
N ARG A 117 -11.28 28.00 16.82
CA ARG A 117 -12.45 28.89 16.66
C ARG A 117 -12.74 29.06 15.17
N VAL A 118 -13.96 28.72 14.77
CA VAL A 118 -14.43 28.75 13.38
C VAL A 118 -15.32 29.96 13.19
N TYR A 119 -14.97 30.80 12.21
CA TYR A 119 -15.69 32.02 11.86
C TYR A 119 -16.18 31.98 10.41
N LEU A 120 -17.30 32.65 10.17
CA LEU A 120 -17.88 32.85 8.84
C LEU A 120 -17.76 34.32 8.43
N ASP A 121 -17.29 34.55 7.22
CA ASP A 121 -17.31 35.86 6.59
C ASP A 121 -18.66 36.09 5.89
N LEU A 122 -19.55 36.84 6.54
CA LEU A 122 -20.87 37.18 6.01
C LEU A 122 -20.87 38.46 5.15
N GLU A 123 -19.89 39.34 5.37
CA GLU A 123 -19.80 40.62 4.65
C GLU A 123 -19.11 40.43 3.28
N GLY A 124 -18.26 39.40 3.18
CA GLY A 124 -17.49 39.08 2.00
C GLY A 124 -16.34 40.07 1.84
N ILE A 125 -15.14 39.69 2.27
CA ILE A 125 -13.94 40.53 2.14
C ILE A 125 -13.65 40.80 0.66
N GLN A 126 -13.51 42.09 0.32
CA GLN A 126 -13.29 42.53 -1.05
C GLN A 126 -11.98 43.31 -1.21
N ALA A 127 -11.55 43.51 -2.45
CA ALA A 127 -10.39 44.33 -2.75
C ALA A 127 -10.67 45.80 -2.40
N GLN A 128 -9.86 46.38 -1.50
CA GLN A 128 -9.95 47.77 -1.05
C GLN A 128 -8.59 48.46 -1.13
N TRP A 129 -8.59 49.76 -1.43
CA TRP A 129 -7.39 50.60 -1.40
C TRP A 129 -7.64 51.87 -0.60
N LEU A 130 -6.58 52.46 -0.06
CA LEU A 130 -6.68 53.77 0.57
C LEU A 130 -7.15 54.83 -0.45
N PRO A 131 -7.90 55.86 -0.03
CA PRO A 131 -8.30 56.93 -0.93
C PRO A 131 -7.10 57.60 -1.57
N PRO A 132 -7.23 58.02 -2.84
CA PRO A 132 -6.21 58.84 -3.47
C PRO A 132 -6.06 60.17 -2.73
N LYS A 133 -4.84 60.72 -2.72
CA LYS A 133 -4.45 61.94 -1.96
C LYS A 133 -5.30 63.19 -2.27
N ASN A 134 -5.98 63.22 -3.41
CA ASN A 134 -6.89 64.29 -3.81
C ASN A 134 -8.27 64.21 -3.12
N LYS A 135 -8.61 63.11 -2.44
CA LYS A 135 -9.87 62.88 -1.72
C LYS A 135 -9.69 62.84 -0.19
N ASN A 136 -8.88 63.74 0.38
CA ASN A 136 -8.54 63.77 1.82
C ASN A 136 -9.73 63.83 2.80
N LYS A 137 -10.89 64.38 2.40
CA LYS A 137 -12.10 64.34 3.25
C LYS A 137 -12.68 62.94 3.40
N LEU A 138 -12.52 62.09 2.38
CA LEU A 138 -12.99 60.70 2.37
C LEU A 138 -12.12 59.80 3.25
N GLY A 139 -10.83 60.13 3.42
CA GLY A 139 -9.94 59.43 4.34
C GLY A 139 -10.35 59.53 5.81
N ARG A 140 -11.02 60.62 6.22
CA ARG A 140 -11.60 60.73 7.57
C ARG A 140 -12.86 59.90 7.74
N LEU A 141 -13.73 59.88 6.72
CA LEU A 141 -14.94 59.05 6.73
C LEU A 141 -14.61 57.54 6.78
N LEU A 142 -13.51 57.12 6.17
CA LEU A 142 -13.01 55.74 6.26
C LEU A 142 -12.38 55.37 7.61
N ALA A 143 -11.98 56.35 8.40
CA ALA A 143 -11.53 56.13 9.77
C ALA A 143 -12.73 56.03 10.75
N GLU A 144 -13.90 56.53 10.32
CA GLU A 144 -15.17 56.46 11.05
C GLU A 144 -16.03 55.26 10.61
N SER A 145 -15.59 54.47 9.62
CA SER A 145 -16.34 53.29 9.16
C SER A 145 -16.28 52.17 10.19
N ASN A 146 -17.36 51.39 10.29
CA ASN A 146 -17.40 50.20 11.14
C ASN A 146 -16.23 49.25 10.81
N PRO A 147 -15.63 48.60 11.82
CA PRO A 147 -14.65 47.55 11.58
C PRO A 147 -15.30 46.40 10.79
N PRO A 148 -14.54 45.69 9.93
CA PRO A 148 -15.05 44.51 9.27
C PRO A 148 -15.34 43.43 10.32
N SER A 149 -16.36 42.59 10.10
CA SER A 149 -16.79 41.63 11.11
C SER A 149 -16.72 40.18 10.65
N LEU A 150 -16.50 39.26 11.59
CA LEU A 150 -16.54 37.82 11.39
C LEU A 150 -17.49 37.21 12.40
N LEU A 151 -18.38 36.32 11.95
CA LEU A 151 -19.34 35.66 12.83
C LEU A 151 -18.73 34.38 13.41
N SER A 152 -18.62 34.29 14.74
CA SER A 152 -18.23 33.06 15.42
C SER A 152 -19.32 32.00 15.25
N PHE A 153 -18.95 30.85 14.68
CA PHE A 153 -19.85 29.74 14.43
C PHE A 153 -19.65 28.62 15.46
N GLN A 154 -18.40 28.25 15.75
CA GLN A 154 -18.09 27.15 16.66
C GLN A 154 -16.72 27.33 17.33
N ALA A 155 -16.61 26.94 18.59
CA ALA A 155 -15.34 26.75 19.30
C ALA A 155 -15.16 25.27 19.64
N ILE A 156 -13.98 24.73 19.36
CA ILE A 156 -13.68 23.30 19.44
C ILE A 156 -12.37 23.10 20.20
N ASP A 157 -12.45 22.56 21.41
CA ASP A 157 -11.24 22.20 22.16
C ASP A 157 -10.62 20.92 21.59
N THR A 158 -9.32 20.92 21.32
CA THR A 158 -8.62 19.70 20.85
C THR A 158 -7.84 18.98 21.96
N MET A 159 -7.52 19.69 23.04
CA MET A 159 -6.71 19.21 24.15
C MET A 159 -7.50 19.20 25.46
N SER A 160 -7.09 18.34 26.39
CA SER A 160 -7.60 18.41 27.76
C SER A 160 -6.84 19.48 28.57
N PRO A 161 -7.42 20.05 29.64
CA PRO A 161 -6.75 21.09 30.43
C PRO A 161 -5.41 20.69 31.05
N VAL A 162 -5.14 19.38 31.20
CA VAL A 162 -3.87 18.85 31.73
C VAL A 162 -2.77 18.85 30.68
N GLU A 163 -3.16 18.80 29.41
CA GLU A 163 -2.25 18.76 28.26
C GLU A 163 -1.97 20.15 27.71
N VAL A 164 -2.64 21.20 28.20
CA VAL A 164 -2.39 22.58 27.78
C VAL A 164 -1.08 23.08 28.38
N ASN A 165 -0.25 23.72 27.55
CA ASN A 165 0.97 24.36 28.00
C ASN A 165 1.18 25.68 27.23
N GLU A 166 1.65 26.71 27.93
CA GLU A 166 1.83 28.07 27.42
C GLU A 166 2.92 28.18 26.36
N ASP A 167 3.95 27.32 26.42
CA ASP A 167 5.13 27.38 25.54
C ASP A 167 4.95 26.58 24.23
N ASN A 168 3.74 26.10 23.93
CA ASN A 168 3.46 25.31 22.74
C ASN A 168 3.01 26.13 21.54
N TRP A 169 3.22 25.55 20.35
CA TRP A 169 2.79 26.12 19.09
C TRP A 169 1.98 25.10 18.28
N PRO A 170 0.68 24.92 18.58
CA PRO A 170 -0.17 24.08 17.74
C PRO A 170 -0.32 24.67 16.34
N VAL A 171 -0.42 23.79 15.34
CA VAL A 171 -0.47 24.15 13.91
C VAL A 171 -1.55 23.39 13.17
N PHE A 172 -2.11 24.03 12.13
CA PHE A 172 -3.03 23.41 11.19
C PHE A 172 -2.28 22.67 10.09
N SER A 173 -2.91 21.59 9.60
CA SER A 173 -2.52 20.90 8.37
C SER A 173 -3.76 20.57 7.56
N THR A 174 -3.76 20.91 6.27
CA THR A 174 -4.89 20.63 5.37
C THR A 174 -5.00 19.15 5.05
N ASP A 175 -6.21 18.69 4.79
CA ASP A 175 -6.46 17.37 4.24
C ASP A 175 -6.36 17.37 2.70
N VAL A 176 -6.05 16.20 2.12
CA VAL A 176 -5.96 16.01 0.66
C VAL A 176 -7.29 15.55 0.06
N THR A 177 -8.20 14.99 0.87
CA THR A 177 -9.49 14.48 0.38
C THR A 177 -10.61 15.53 0.39
N SER A 178 -10.54 16.49 1.31
CA SER A 178 -11.53 17.57 1.41
C SER A 178 -10.92 18.86 1.95
N ARG A 179 -11.19 19.99 1.28
CA ARG A 179 -10.82 21.34 1.75
C ARG A 179 -11.46 21.72 3.09
N TYR A 180 -12.56 21.07 3.47
CA TYR A 180 -13.29 21.31 4.72
C TYR A 180 -12.86 20.36 5.86
N SER A 181 -11.83 19.56 5.60
CA SER A 181 -11.20 18.70 6.58
C SER A 181 -9.76 19.15 6.79
N PHE A 182 -9.32 19.10 8.05
CA PHE A 182 -7.97 19.48 8.43
C PHE A 182 -7.59 18.82 9.75
N PHE A 183 -6.32 18.91 10.08
CA PHE A 183 -5.74 18.33 11.27
C PHE A 183 -5.13 19.45 12.12
N VAL A 184 -5.20 19.27 13.44
CA VAL A 184 -4.51 20.10 14.41
C VAL A 184 -3.42 19.25 15.04
N THR A 185 -2.17 19.66 14.84
CA THR A 185 -1.02 19.05 15.48
C THR A 185 -0.65 19.86 16.72
N HIS A 186 -0.64 19.20 17.86
CA HIS A 186 -0.16 19.72 19.14
C HIS A 186 0.89 18.74 19.71
N HIS A 187 1.73 19.15 20.66
CA HIS A 187 2.75 18.24 21.21
C HIS A 187 2.16 16.94 21.79
N ALA A 188 0.97 17.01 22.39
CA ALA A 188 0.34 15.85 23.02
C ALA A 188 -0.46 14.97 22.05
N ALA A 189 -0.89 15.49 20.89
CA ALA A 189 -1.80 14.78 20.00
C ALA A 189 -1.97 15.40 18.62
N ILE A 190 -2.51 14.57 17.72
CA ILE A 190 -2.99 14.98 16.40
C ILE A 190 -4.50 14.73 16.37
N THR A 191 -5.25 15.77 16.03
CA THR A 191 -6.73 15.75 16.02
C THR A 191 -7.22 16.06 14.61
N TYR A 192 -8.04 15.18 14.06
CA TYR A 192 -8.79 15.39 12.82
C TYR A 192 -10.05 16.22 13.09
N ILE A 193 -10.32 17.20 12.23
CA ILE A 193 -11.53 18.03 12.28
C ILE A 193 -12.14 18.08 10.87
N SER A 194 -13.46 17.93 10.77
CA SER A 194 -14.21 18.09 9.52
C SER A 194 -15.46 18.94 9.72
N LEU A 195 -15.61 19.96 8.88
CA LEU A 195 -16.72 20.91 8.89
C LEU A 195 -17.88 20.47 7.96
N THR A 196 -17.69 19.38 7.22
CA THR A 196 -18.64 18.86 6.22
C THR A 196 -20.02 18.54 6.78
N SER A 197 -20.14 18.29 8.08
CA SER A 197 -21.41 17.95 8.76
C SER A 197 -22.46 19.07 8.69
N TRP A 198 -22.04 20.33 8.53
CA TRP A 198 -22.93 21.50 8.46
C TRP A 198 -22.69 22.37 7.24
N ILE A 199 -21.48 22.39 6.65
CA ILE A 199 -21.15 23.26 5.51
C ILE A 199 -22.09 23.07 4.32
N PHE A 200 -22.27 21.83 3.85
CA PHE A 200 -23.15 21.57 2.70
C PHE A 200 -24.63 21.83 3.00
N ARG A 201 -25.02 21.69 4.27
CA ARG A 201 -26.39 22.02 4.70
C ARG A 201 -26.61 23.53 4.72
N LEU A 202 -25.58 24.29 5.10
CA LEU A 202 -25.63 25.75 5.11
C LEU A 202 -25.71 26.26 3.68
N GLU A 203 -24.87 25.72 2.79
CA GLU A 203 -24.90 26.07 1.38
C GLU A 203 -26.26 25.75 0.74
N SER A 204 -26.81 24.56 1.02
CA SER A 204 -28.15 24.20 0.53
C SER A 204 -29.25 25.13 1.05
N GLU A 205 -29.08 25.74 2.23
CA GLU A 205 -30.05 26.70 2.76
C GLU A 205 -29.86 28.09 2.17
N LEU A 206 -28.62 28.51 1.89
CA LEU A 206 -28.31 29.77 1.23
C LEU A 206 -28.84 29.81 -0.21
N ASN A 207 -28.79 28.67 -0.91
CA ASN A 207 -29.33 28.51 -2.28
C ASN A 207 -30.80 28.05 -2.31
N ALA A 208 -31.48 27.94 -1.17
CA ALA A 208 -32.86 27.45 -1.16
C ALA A 208 -33.85 28.51 -1.69
N ASP A 209 -34.66 28.14 -2.68
CA ASP A 209 -35.74 28.99 -3.21
C ASP A 209 -36.84 29.32 -2.19
N SER A 210 -36.93 28.54 -1.10
CA SER A 210 -38.03 28.62 -0.12
C SER A 210 -37.62 29.32 1.18
N ILE A 211 -37.99 30.59 1.29
CA ILE A 211 -37.83 31.42 2.51
C ILE A 211 -38.68 30.90 3.68
N ALA A 212 -39.75 30.14 3.39
CA ALA A 212 -40.63 29.61 4.44
C ALA A 212 -39.90 28.54 5.27
N GLY A 213 -39.81 28.77 6.59
CA GLY A 213 -39.19 27.84 7.53
C GLY A 213 -37.66 27.90 7.61
N THR A 214 -37.01 28.89 6.97
CA THR A 214 -35.56 29.10 7.04
C THR A 214 -35.07 29.25 8.48
N ASP A 215 -35.76 30.05 9.32
CA ASP A 215 -35.41 30.22 10.74
C ASP A 215 -35.33 28.88 11.50
N PHE A 216 -36.25 27.96 11.21
CA PHE A 216 -36.28 26.64 11.84
C PHE A 216 -35.15 25.74 11.33
N ARG A 217 -34.89 25.75 10.01
CA ARG A 217 -33.82 24.93 9.41
C ARG A 217 -32.43 25.43 9.79
N ILE A 218 -32.20 26.74 9.78
CA ILE A 218 -30.99 27.37 10.32
C ILE A 218 -30.87 27.08 11.82
N GLY A 219 -31.96 27.18 12.59
CA GLY A 219 -31.95 26.80 14.00
C GLY A 219 -31.53 25.35 14.24
N LEU A 220 -31.91 24.41 13.36
CA LEU A 220 -31.43 23.03 13.42
C LEU A 220 -29.95 22.91 13.01
N LEU A 221 -29.51 23.71 12.03
CA LEU A 221 -28.13 23.74 11.54
C LEU A 221 -27.16 24.24 12.60
N VAL A 222 -27.50 25.30 13.34
CA VAL A 222 -26.66 25.86 14.42
C VAL A 222 -26.40 24.85 15.54
N ASN A 223 -27.28 23.85 15.70
CA ASN A 223 -27.06 22.75 16.65
C ASN A 223 -26.15 21.62 16.11
N SER A 224 -25.77 21.68 14.83
CA SER A 224 -24.86 20.71 14.24
C SER A 224 -23.43 20.99 14.70
N GLN A 225 -22.69 19.93 15.03
CA GLN A 225 -21.30 20.03 15.45
C GLN A 225 -20.38 19.55 14.33
N SER A 226 -19.25 20.23 14.14
CA SER A 226 -18.14 19.69 13.36
C SER A 226 -17.67 18.35 13.93
N ILE A 227 -17.22 17.47 13.07
CA ILE A 227 -16.65 16.17 13.47
C ILE A 227 -15.25 16.45 14.00
N ARG A 228 -14.92 15.86 15.16
CA ARG A 228 -13.61 15.92 15.78
C ARG A 228 -13.22 14.52 16.23
N ASP A 229 -12.05 14.06 15.81
CA ASP A 229 -11.50 12.77 16.25
C ASP A 229 -10.01 12.86 16.58
N ARG A 230 -9.61 12.29 17.72
CA ARG A 230 -8.23 12.31 18.19
C ARG A 230 -7.52 11.05 17.68
N ILE A 231 -6.87 11.18 16.53
CA ILE A 231 -6.28 10.06 15.79
C ILE A 231 -4.92 9.61 16.36
N TYR A 232 -4.22 10.49 17.07
CA TYR A 232 -2.95 10.16 17.72
C TYR A 232 -2.87 10.82 19.10
N SER A 233 -2.34 10.09 20.08
CA SER A 233 -2.02 10.62 21.40
C SER A 233 -0.62 10.19 21.80
N GLN A 234 0.23 11.16 22.15
CA GLN A 234 1.57 10.88 22.65
C GLN A 234 1.45 10.35 24.09
N PRO A 235 2.03 9.17 24.42
CA PRO A 235 1.83 8.52 25.73
C PRO A 235 2.26 9.35 26.94
N THR A 236 3.27 10.21 26.80
CA THR A 236 3.82 11.02 27.89
C THR A 236 3.44 12.49 27.81
N ALA A 237 2.84 12.95 26.69
CA ALA A 237 2.59 14.36 26.38
C ALA A 237 3.78 15.26 26.78
N ASP A 238 4.99 14.84 26.43
CA ASP A 238 6.20 15.53 26.84
C ASP A 238 6.47 16.69 25.89
N VAL A 239 6.42 17.91 26.42
CA VAL A 239 6.68 19.15 25.68
C VAL A 239 8.09 19.18 25.09
N ALA A 240 9.05 18.47 25.69
CA ALA A 240 10.40 18.34 25.14
C ALA A 240 10.46 17.50 23.87
N VAL A 241 9.40 16.74 23.56
CA VAL A 241 9.29 15.84 22.41
C VAL A 241 8.13 16.30 21.51
N PRO A 242 8.27 17.45 20.83
CA PRO A 242 7.19 18.03 20.03
C PRO A 242 6.84 17.16 18.83
N LEU A 243 5.59 17.25 18.37
CA LEU A 243 5.16 16.63 17.12
C LEU A 243 5.40 17.57 15.95
N ALA A 244 6.00 17.06 14.88
CA ALA A 244 6.06 17.75 13.61
C ALA A 244 4.66 17.90 13.01
N ALA A 245 4.36 19.04 12.40
CA ALA A 245 3.12 19.28 11.67
C ALA A 245 2.81 18.09 10.76
N CYS A 246 1.63 17.51 10.92
CA CYS A 246 1.29 16.35 10.11
C CYS A 246 1.12 16.73 8.64
N ASN A 247 1.49 15.83 7.75
CA ASN A 247 1.28 15.92 6.32
C ASN A 247 0.42 14.75 5.90
N VAL A 248 -0.65 15.06 5.18
CA VAL A 248 -1.61 14.07 4.74
C VAL A 248 -1.33 13.81 3.27
N LEU A 249 -1.32 12.53 2.90
CA LEU A 249 -0.94 12.09 1.57
C LEU A 249 -1.97 11.09 1.09
N ARG A 250 -2.36 11.24 -0.18
CA ARG A 250 -3.17 10.25 -0.88
C ARG A 250 -2.38 9.83 -2.10
N ASP A 251 -1.91 8.60 -2.06
CA ASP A 251 -1.15 7.99 -3.13
C ASP A 251 -1.88 6.72 -3.58
N PRO A 252 -1.98 6.43 -4.89
CA PRO A 252 -2.67 5.24 -5.37
C PRO A 252 -1.97 3.92 -4.96
N ASP A 253 -0.66 3.93 -4.71
CA ASP A 253 0.11 2.74 -4.35
C ASP A 253 0.20 2.53 -2.83
N VAL A 254 0.25 3.62 -2.05
CA VAL A 254 0.37 3.59 -0.57
C VAL A 254 -0.99 3.77 0.12
N GLY A 255 -1.94 4.42 -0.53
CA GLY A 255 -3.26 4.74 0.00
C GLY A 255 -3.35 6.14 0.61
N TYR A 256 -4.38 6.33 1.43
CA TYR A 256 -4.63 7.57 2.17
C TYR A 256 -4.05 7.43 3.58
N PHE A 257 -3.01 8.20 3.88
CA PHE A 257 -2.34 8.15 5.17
C PHE A 257 -1.83 9.51 5.63
N LEU A 258 -1.62 9.62 6.94
CA LEU A 258 -1.04 10.78 7.59
C LEU A 258 0.37 10.46 8.07
N LEU A 259 1.29 11.40 7.83
CA LEU A 259 2.67 11.35 8.27
C LEU A 259 2.97 12.51 9.22
N SER A 260 3.46 12.20 10.40
CA SER A 260 4.05 13.14 11.36
C SER A 260 5.33 12.51 11.90
N ALA A 261 5.99 13.17 12.84
CA ALA A 261 7.17 12.63 13.50
C ALA A 261 7.35 13.26 14.88
N THR A 262 7.92 12.49 15.79
CA THR A 262 8.66 13.03 16.93
C THR A 262 10.11 13.27 16.50
N PRO A 263 10.96 13.91 17.33
CA PRO A 263 12.40 13.99 17.07
C PRO A 263 13.11 12.64 16.92
N TYR A 264 12.46 11.55 17.35
CA TYR A 264 13.05 10.22 17.45
C TYR A 264 12.41 9.19 16.52
N GLU A 265 11.14 9.36 16.17
CA GLU A 265 10.32 8.31 15.53
C GLU A 265 9.33 8.93 14.53
N PRO A 266 9.18 8.36 13.33
CA PRO A 266 8.09 8.73 12.42
C PRO A 266 6.76 8.18 12.94
N ILE A 267 5.69 8.95 12.72
CA ILE A 267 4.31 8.56 13.01
C ILE A 267 3.57 8.47 11.68
N ALA A 268 3.21 7.26 11.26
CA ALA A 268 2.44 7.03 10.05
C ALA A 268 1.11 6.36 10.42
N LEU A 269 -0.01 6.99 10.05
CA LEU A 269 -1.36 6.50 10.29
C LEU A 269 -2.08 6.30 8.96
N THR A 270 -2.36 5.05 8.59
CA THR A 270 -3.08 4.72 7.36
C THR A 270 -4.58 4.68 7.62
N PHE A 271 -5.35 5.43 6.84
CA PHE A 271 -6.81 5.49 6.93
C PHE A 271 -7.47 4.62 5.85
N ASP A 272 -6.88 4.59 4.66
CA ASP A 272 -7.32 3.75 3.55
C ASP A 272 -6.11 3.11 2.86
N THR A 273 -6.20 1.81 2.58
CA THR A 273 -5.17 1.05 1.87
C THR A 273 -5.71 0.72 0.49
N PRO A 274 -4.93 0.87 -0.59
CA PRO A 274 -5.43 0.61 -1.94
C PRO A 274 -5.92 -0.83 -2.03
N GLU A 275 -7.16 -0.99 -2.51
CA GLU A 275 -7.72 -2.30 -2.78
C GLU A 275 -6.85 -2.97 -3.86
N ALA A 276 -6.23 -4.10 -3.51
CA ALA A 276 -5.45 -4.94 -4.44
C ALA A 276 -6.37 -5.68 -5.45
N ASP A 277 -7.52 -5.10 -5.81
CA ASP A 277 -8.53 -5.66 -6.70
C ASP A 277 -8.23 -5.39 -8.19
N LEU A 278 -7.08 -4.77 -8.48
CA LEU A 278 -6.46 -4.93 -9.78
C LEU A 278 -5.91 -6.35 -9.87
N ALA A 279 -6.78 -7.30 -10.19
CA ALA A 279 -6.38 -8.51 -10.90
C ALA A 279 -5.43 -8.03 -12.00
N PRO A 280 -4.15 -8.44 -12.00
CA PRO A 280 -3.18 -7.91 -12.92
C PRO A 280 -3.76 -8.05 -14.33
N ILE A 281 -3.99 -6.92 -15.00
CA ILE A 281 -4.32 -6.91 -16.41
C ILE A 281 -3.20 -7.71 -17.04
N ARG A 282 -3.53 -8.90 -17.57
CA ARG A 282 -2.59 -9.72 -18.33
C ARG A 282 -2.24 -8.92 -19.57
N GLN A 283 -1.25 -8.04 -19.44
CA GLN A 283 -0.56 -7.49 -20.57
C GLN A 283 0.26 -8.65 -21.13
N ASP A 284 -0.12 -9.12 -22.32
CA ASP A 284 0.64 -10.07 -23.14
C ASP A 284 1.94 -9.40 -23.62
N SER A 285 2.80 -9.06 -22.66
CA SER A 285 4.19 -8.72 -22.85
C SER A 285 5.02 -9.90 -22.34
N PRO A 286 6.16 -10.24 -22.95
CA PRO A 286 6.91 -11.44 -22.62
C PRO A 286 7.68 -11.23 -21.31
N THR A 287 6.96 -11.14 -20.20
CA THR A 287 7.51 -11.13 -18.86
C THR A 287 7.71 -12.57 -18.40
N TYR A 288 8.90 -12.83 -17.87
CA TYR A 288 9.22 -14.02 -17.09
C TYR A 288 8.08 -14.31 -16.11
N ASP A 289 7.29 -15.35 -16.36
CA ASP A 289 6.32 -15.86 -15.38
C ASP A 289 7.11 -16.39 -14.20
N ARG A 290 7.24 -15.52 -13.19
CA ARG A 290 7.70 -15.86 -11.85
C ARG A 290 6.91 -17.10 -11.42
N GLU A 291 7.65 -18.16 -11.08
CA GLU A 291 7.16 -19.39 -10.47
C GLU A 291 5.90 -19.11 -9.69
N THR A 292 4.81 -19.87 -9.91
CA THR A 292 3.59 -19.84 -9.08
C THR A 292 4.02 -19.63 -7.65
N SER A 293 3.97 -18.37 -7.21
CA SER A 293 4.45 -18.00 -5.90
C SER A 293 3.50 -18.76 -5.01
N MET A 294 3.98 -19.79 -4.34
CA MET A 294 3.25 -20.39 -3.25
C MET A 294 2.88 -19.21 -2.36
N ALA A 295 1.61 -18.80 -2.42
CA ALA A 295 1.12 -17.75 -1.55
C ALA A 295 1.60 -18.15 -0.16
N PRO A 296 2.36 -17.28 0.55
CA PRO A 296 2.79 -17.58 1.89
C PRO A 296 1.55 -18.07 2.63
N LEU A 297 1.59 -19.29 3.15
CA LEU A 297 0.44 -19.79 3.88
C LEU A 297 0.14 -18.74 4.97
N ASP A 298 -1.07 -18.17 4.98
CA ASP A 298 -1.55 -17.07 5.85
C ASP A 298 -1.56 -17.48 7.34
N PHE A 299 -0.40 -17.82 7.87
CA PHE A 299 -0.23 -18.31 9.24
C PHE A 299 0.51 -17.31 10.13
N TYR A 300 1.04 -16.23 9.55
CA TYR A 300 1.82 -15.23 10.26
C TYR A 300 1.32 -13.82 9.95
N GLU A 301 0.96 -13.09 11.00
CA GLU A 301 0.92 -11.63 10.95
C GLU A 301 2.37 -11.14 10.99
N PRO A 302 2.82 -10.29 10.03
CA PRO A 302 4.15 -9.70 10.08
C PRO A 302 4.36 -8.97 11.41
N ARG A 303 5.46 -9.29 12.11
CA ARG A 303 5.79 -8.60 13.36
C ARG A 303 6.13 -7.14 13.06
N PRO A 304 5.68 -6.19 13.89
CA PRO A 304 6.14 -4.81 13.79
C PRO A 304 7.66 -4.77 14.01
N VAL A 305 8.33 -3.85 13.32
CA VAL A 305 9.77 -3.65 13.47
C VAL A 305 10.07 -3.19 14.89
N PHE A 306 11.00 -3.85 15.57
CA PHE A 306 11.43 -3.44 16.90
C PHE A 306 12.27 -2.17 16.80
N ASN A 307 11.75 -1.07 17.33
CA ASN A 307 12.51 0.14 17.63
C ASN A 307 12.76 0.21 19.14
N PRO A 308 14.02 0.31 19.62
CA PRO A 308 14.30 0.56 21.03
C PRO A 308 13.86 1.99 21.40
N SER A 309 13.51 2.19 22.67
CA SER A 309 13.19 3.53 23.17
C SER A 309 14.40 4.45 23.04
N HIS A 310 14.17 5.68 22.57
CA HIS A 310 15.20 6.73 22.47
C HIS A 310 15.88 7.04 23.81
N ALA A 311 15.25 6.72 24.94
CA ALA A 311 15.84 6.88 26.27
C ALA A 311 17.19 6.15 26.42
N PHE A 312 17.47 5.11 25.61
CA PHE A 312 18.78 4.45 25.60
C PHE A 312 19.88 5.23 24.87
N ASP A 313 19.50 6.12 23.95
CA ASP A 313 20.42 6.93 23.15
C ASP A 313 20.64 8.33 23.75
N GLU A 314 19.78 8.76 24.66
CA GLU A 314 19.93 10.03 25.38
C GLU A 314 21.14 10.02 26.34
N GLY A 315 22.00 11.04 26.21
CA GLY A 315 23.07 11.28 27.19
C GLY A 315 22.52 11.84 28.50
N SER A 316 23.15 11.52 29.62
CA SER A 316 22.79 12.09 30.93
C SER A 316 22.87 13.62 30.89
N ALA A 317 21.93 14.31 31.56
CA ALA A 317 21.91 15.74 31.79
C ALA A 317 22.82 16.18 32.94
N LEU A 318 23.36 15.23 33.73
CA LEU A 318 24.30 15.53 34.82
C LEU A 318 25.58 16.29 34.40
N PRO A 319 26.25 15.97 33.27
CA PRO A 319 27.40 16.75 32.81
C PRO A 319 27.03 18.22 32.56
N THR A 320 25.87 18.48 31.97
CA THR A 320 25.34 19.83 31.73
C THR A 320 25.03 20.55 33.04
N LEU A 321 24.40 19.88 34.00
CA LEU A 321 24.18 20.42 35.35
C LEU A 321 25.52 20.77 36.02
N LEU A 322 26.51 19.90 35.89
CA LEU A 322 27.84 20.08 36.47
C LEU A 322 28.61 21.23 35.80
N GLU A 323 28.50 21.41 34.49
CA GLU A 323 29.02 22.58 33.77
C GLU A 323 28.34 23.89 34.20
N ARG A 324 27.01 23.89 34.35
CA ARG A 324 26.27 25.05 34.89
C ARG A 324 26.74 25.40 36.30
N LEU A 325 26.96 24.40 37.16
CA LEU A 325 27.47 24.63 38.51
C LEU A 325 28.92 25.15 38.51
N ARG A 326 29.74 24.74 37.54
CA ARG A 326 31.12 25.23 37.35
C ARG A 326 31.21 26.64 36.76
N THR A 327 30.24 27.07 35.96
CA THR A 327 30.20 28.40 35.34
C THR A 327 29.40 29.42 36.16
N SER A 328 28.52 28.95 37.05
CA SER A 328 27.74 29.77 37.97
C SER A 328 28.57 30.34 39.14
N ARG A 329 27.94 31.22 39.92
CA ARG A 329 28.40 31.72 41.22
C ARG A 329 28.76 30.61 42.23
N HIS A 330 28.39 29.37 41.95
CA HIS A 330 28.67 28.18 42.76
C HIS A 330 30.01 27.49 42.42
N LYS A 331 30.79 28.01 41.46
CA LYS A 331 32.08 27.44 41.01
C LYS A 331 33.04 27.07 42.15
N THR A 332 33.14 27.93 43.17
CA THR A 332 34.04 27.71 44.31
C THR A 332 33.57 26.58 45.22
N ILE A 333 32.27 26.31 45.26
CA ILE A 333 31.65 25.29 46.12
C ILE A 333 31.81 23.89 45.48
N VAL A 334 31.70 23.80 44.15
CA VAL A 334 31.81 22.52 43.42
C VAL A 334 33.19 21.86 43.58
N ASN A 335 34.23 22.67 43.74
CA ASN A 335 35.62 22.19 43.89
C ASN A 335 36.08 22.10 45.36
N GLN A 336 35.22 22.44 46.31
CA GLN A 336 35.52 22.36 47.74
C GLN A 336 35.02 21.03 48.33
N GLU A 337 35.65 20.62 49.45
CA GLU A 337 35.16 19.49 50.23
C GLU A 337 33.71 19.72 50.67
N VAL A 338 32.90 18.66 50.61
CA VAL A 338 31.47 18.70 50.88
C VAL A 338 31.23 19.13 52.33
N ARG A 339 30.75 20.37 52.52
CA ARG A 339 30.26 20.87 53.80
C ARG A 339 28.74 20.80 53.82
N LEU A 340 28.17 20.35 54.94
CA LEU A 340 26.72 20.37 55.15
C LEU A 340 26.24 21.81 55.27
N SER A 341 25.89 22.40 54.12
CA SER A 341 25.28 23.72 54.01
C SER A 341 23.93 23.61 53.28
N PRO A 342 22.98 24.54 53.53
CA PRO A 342 21.69 24.54 52.83
C PRO A 342 21.85 24.57 51.30
N LEU A 343 22.86 25.29 50.81
CA LEU A 343 23.16 25.38 49.38
C LEU A 343 23.72 24.06 48.81
N THR A 344 24.59 23.38 49.56
CA THR A 344 25.11 22.06 49.17
C THR A 344 23.99 21.02 49.11
N LEU A 345 23.06 21.04 50.07
CA LEU A 345 21.88 20.18 50.05
C LEU A 345 20.95 20.47 48.86
N GLN A 346 20.78 21.73 48.48
CA GLN A 346 20.02 22.10 47.29
C GLN A 346 20.65 21.55 46.01
N ILE A 347 21.98 21.68 45.85
CA ILE A 347 22.72 21.11 44.71
C ILE A 347 22.53 19.59 44.64
N PHE A 348 22.64 18.89 45.77
CA PHE A 348 22.41 17.44 45.80
C PHE A 348 20.96 17.06 45.52
N THR A 349 20.00 17.89 45.93
CA THR A 349 18.58 17.68 45.66
C THR A 349 18.28 17.84 44.17
N ASP A 350 18.85 18.86 43.53
CA ASP A 350 18.69 19.09 42.10
C ASP A 350 19.38 17.99 41.29
N ALA A 351 20.59 17.55 41.70
CA ALA A 351 21.25 16.40 41.09
C ALA A 351 20.47 15.09 41.28
N HIS A 352 19.87 14.89 42.46
CA HIS A 352 19.01 13.74 42.74
C HIS A 352 17.74 13.76 41.88
N LYS A 353 17.11 14.92 41.68
CA LYS A 353 15.93 15.03 40.79
C LYS A 353 16.27 14.61 39.37
N VAL A 354 17.39 15.10 38.83
CA VAL A 354 17.87 14.72 37.49
C VAL A 354 18.14 13.21 37.41
N LEU A 355 18.88 12.65 38.38
CA LEU A 355 19.16 11.22 38.41
C LEU A 355 17.92 10.34 38.58
N ALA A 356 16.99 10.76 39.44
CA ALA A 356 15.76 10.03 39.69
C ALA A 356 14.88 10.00 38.44
N ASP A 357 14.78 11.12 37.72
CA ASP A 357 14.05 11.21 36.47
C ASP A 357 14.70 10.36 35.36
N GLU A 358 16.02 10.49 35.16
CA GLU A 358 16.76 9.68 34.17
C GLU A 358 16.65 8.18 34.47
N THR A 359 16.81 7.78 35.73
CA THR A 359 16.72 6.38 36.15
C THR A 359 15.29 5.86 35.98
N TYR A 360 14.29 6.70 36.23
CA TYR A 360 12.89 6.34 36.02
C TYR A 360 12.59 6.12 34.53
N ARG A 361 13.00 7.05 33.65
CA ARG A 361 12.82 6.94 32.19
C ARG A 361 13.52 5.70 31.62
N LEU A 362 14.78 5.48 31.99
CA LEU A 362 15.53 4.26 31.62
C LEU A 362 14.89 2.99 32.19
N GLY A 363 14.38 3.03 33.41
CA GLY A 363 13.67 1.91 34.05
C GLY A 363 12.40 1.54 33.29
N MET A 364 11.64 2.53 32.83
CA MET A 364 10.44 2.32 32.02
C MET A 364 10.77 1.73 30.64
N ALA A 365 11.79 2.27 29.96
CA ALA A 365 12.28 1.74 28.69
C ALA A 365 12.79 0.29 28.81
N ALA A 366 13.55 -0.01 29.86
CA ALA A 366 14.02 -1.36 30.14
C ALA A 366 12.85 -2.32 30.42
N ALA A 367 11.87 -1.89 31.21
CA ALA A 367 10.68 -2.69 31.50
C ALA A 367 9.88 -3.01 30.23
N GLU A 368 9.79 -2.08 29.28
CA GLU A 368 9.16 -2.32 27.99
C GLU A 368 9.92 -3.40 27.19
N VAL A 369 11.25 -3.33 27.14
CA VAL A 369 12.08 -4.36 26.48
C VAL A 369 11.86 -5.73 27.13
N PHE A 370 11.81 -5.81 28.46
CA PHE A 370 11.52 -7.07 29.15
C PHE A 370 10.15 -7.64 28.79
N ARG A 371 9.10 -6.80 28.79
CA ARG A 371 7.75 -7.23 28.37
C ARG A 371 7.73 -7.74 26.93
N ARG A 372 8.43 -7.06 26.02
CA ARG A 372 8.56 -7.50 24.62
C ARG A 372 9.32 -8.83 24.52
N CYS A 373 10.38 -9.05 25.31
CA CYS A 373 11.07 -10.34 25.36
C CYS A 373 10.16 -11.47 25.86
N GLU A 374 9.30 -11.21 26.86
CA GLU A 374 8.31 -12.19 27.33
C GLU A 374 7.27 -12.51 26.24
N LEU A 375 6.79 -11.48 25.54
CA LEU A 375 5.87 -11.64 24.41
C LEU A 375 6.51 -12.50 23.30
N LEU A 376 7.75 -12.20 22.92
CA LEU A 376 8.50 -12.97 21.91
C LEU A 376 8.65 -14.45 22.30
N GLN A 377 8.88 -14.74 23.59
CA GLN A 377 8.92 -16.13 24.05
C GLN A 377 7.55 -16.81 23.92
N SER A 378 6.46 -16.09 24.19
CA SER A 378 5.10 -16.62 24.04
C SER A 378 4.74 -16.88 22.57
N GLU A 379 5.09 -15.94 21.67
CA GLU A 379 4.89 -16.06 20.23
C GLU A 379 5.71 -17.21 19.64
N LEU A 380 6.98 -17.36 20.05
CA LEU A 380 7.83 -18.45 19.58
C LEU A 380 7.22 -19.82 19.96
N LYS A 381 6.67 -19.95 21.17
CA LYS A 381 5.97 -21.18 21.57
C LYS A 381 4.77 -21.44 20.68
N GLN A 382 3.98 -20.42 20.36
CA GLN A 382 2.84 -20.54 19.44
C GLN A 382 3.29 -20.92 18.01
N GLN A 383 4.37 -20.33 17.51
CA GLN A 383 4.94 -20.67 16.20
C GLN A 383 5.40 -22.13 16.15
N VAL A 384 6.07 -22.61 17.19
CA VAL A 384 6.47 -24.03 17.30
C VAL A 384 5.25 -24.95 17.34
N MET A 385 4.19 -24.58 18.06
CA MET A 385 2.94 -25.36 18.08
C MET A 385 2.28 -25.42 16.70
N LYS A 386 2.16 -24.28 15.99
CA LYS A 386 1.61 -24.21 14.63
C LYS A 386 2.47 -25.02 13.64
N ALA A 387 3.80 -24.93 13.73
CA ALA A 387 4.71 -25.70 12.87
C ALA A 387 4.55 -27.22 13.09
N ASN A 388 4.39 -27.65 14.35
CA ASN A 388 4.10 -29.06 14.67
C ASN A 388 2.73 -29.50 14.14
N GLU A 389 1.72 -28.63 14.16
CA GLU A 389 0.42 -28.91 13.57
C GLU A 389 0.51 -29.09 12.06
N VAL A 390 1.20 -28.18 11.35
CA VAL A 390 1.42 -28.29 9.90
C VAL A 390 2.16 -29.57 9.58
N LYS A 391 3.22 -29.90 10.32
CA LYS A 391 3.91 -31.18 10.18
C LYS A 391 2.94 -32.36 10.35
N GLY A 392 2.08 -32.33 11.37
CA GLY A 392 1.05 -33.37 11.57
C GLY A 392 0.07 -33.48 10.40
N ARG A 393 -0.37 -32.36 9.82
CA ARG A 393 -1.21 -32.35 8.62
C ARG A 393 -0.47 -32.91 7.40
N THR A 394 0.79 -32.53 7.21
CA THR A 394 1.64 -33.05 6.13
C THR A 394 1.90 -34.55 6.30
N ASP A 395 2.20 -35.02 7.51
CA ASP A 395 2.40 -36.44 7.82
C ASP A 395 1.11 -37.25 7.60
N ALA A 396 -0.06 -36.66 7.88
CA ALA A 396 -1.36 -37.26 7.59
C ALA A 396 -1.63 -37.36 6.07
N ILE A 397 -1.33 -36.33 5.30
CA ILE A 397 -1.45 -36.33 3.82
C ILE A 397 -0.45 -37.32 3.20
N ASN A 398 0.77 -37.40 3.74
CA ASN A 398 1.79 -38.34 3.29
C ASN A 398 1.51 -39.78 3.74
N GLY A 399 0.46 -40.02 4.54
CA GLY A 399 0.04 -41.36 4.96
C GLY A 399 0.98 -42.07 5.94
N LEU A 400 1.94 -41.37 6.56
CA LEU A 400 2.96 -41.95 7.44
C LEU A 400 2.42 -42.50 8.78
N HIS A 401 1.13 -42.30 9.08
CA HIS A 401 0.48 -42.70 10.34
C HIS A 401 -0.79 -43.56 10.16
N ARG A 402 -1.09 -44.03 8.95
CA ARG A 402 -2.15 -45.02 8.72
C ARG A 402 -1.51 -46.36 8.31
N ASP A 403 -1.78 -47.42 9.08
CA ASP A 403 -1.43 -48.82 8.74
C ASP A 403 -2.28 -49.38 7.57
N GLY A 404 -2.56 -48.56 6.56
CA GLY A 404 -3.27 -48.89 5.33
C GLY A 404 -2.65 -48.12 4.16
N GLU A 405 -2.74 -48.67 2.95
CA GLU A 405 -2.13 -48.15 1.70
C GLU A 405 -2.00 -46.62 1.68
N ALA A 406 -0.77 -46.11 1.49
CA ALA A 406 -0.51 -44.68 1.37
C ALA A 406 -1.42 -44.06 0.30
N ASP A 407 -2.00 -42.89 0.57
CA ASP A 407 -2.98 -42.25 -0.32
C ASP A 407 -2.44 -42.07 -1.75
N ASN A 408 -1.12 -41.92 -1.93
CA ASN A 408 -0.45 -41.97 -3.23
C ASN A 408 -0.71 -43.25 -4.03
N ALA A 409 -0.64 -44.43 -3.39
CA ALA A 409 -0.95 -45.70 -4.04
C ALA A 409 -2.44 -45.79 -4.44
N MET A 410 -3.34 -45.18 -3.64
CA MET A 410 -4.76 -45.07 -4.00
C MET A 410 -4.96 -44.15 -5.21
N TYR A 411 -4.26 -43.01 -5.27
CA TYR A 411 -4.32 -42.09 -6.41
C TYR A 411 -3.76 -42.74 -7.68
N ASP A 412 -2.62 -43.43 -7.60
CA ASP A 412 -2.04 -44.16 -8.73
C ASP A 412 -2.99 -45.24 -9.28
N ARG A 413 -3.65 -45.99 -8.38
CA ARG A 413 -4.65 -46.98 -8.76
C ARG A 413 -5.87 -46.34 -9.43
N ARG A 414 -6.35 -45.20 -8.92
CA ARG A 414 -7.45 -44.44 -9.54
C ARG A 414 -7.06 -43.95 -10.93
N ILE A 415 -5.84 -43.46 -11.12
CA ILE A 415 -5.35 -43.01 -12.43
C ILE A 415 -5.25 -44.19 -13.40
N ALA A 416 -4.70 -45.33 -12.96
CA ALA A 416 -4.59 -46.53 -13.79
C ALA A 416 -5.96 -47.04 -14.26
N THR A 417 -6.96 -47.10 -13.37
CA THR A 417 -8.33 -47.50 -13.74
C THR A 417 -9.01 -46.51 -14.68
N ALA A 418 -8.74 -45.20 -14.54
CA ALA A 418 -9.23 -44.19 -15.47
C ALA A 418 -8.63 -44.35 -16.87
N LYS A 419 -7.32 -44.62 -16.98
CA LYS A 419 -6.64 -44.90 -18.25
C LYS A 419 -7.19 -46.14 -18.94
N ASP A 420 -7.40 -47.23 -18.20
CA ASP A 420 -8.00 -48.47 -18.74
C ASP A 420 -9.42 -48.23 -19.28
N ARG A 421 -10.24 -47.50 -18.51
CA ARG A 421 -11.60 -47.13 -18.94
C ARG A 421 -11.58 -46.26 -20.20
N GLN A 422 -10.64 -45.32 -20.31
CA GLN A 422 -10.48 -44.49 -21.51
C GLN A 422 -10.13 -45.36 -22.73
N GLY A 423 -9.20 -46.31 -22.60
CA GLY A 423 -8.86 -47.26 -23.67
C GLY A 423 -10.07 -48.05 -24.17
N GLN A 424 -10.88 -48.60 -23.24
CA GLN A 424 -12.09 -49.35 -23.58
C GLN A 424 -13.14 -48.49 -24.30
N LEU A 425 -13.28 -47.20 -23.93
CA LEU A 425 -14.20 -46.28 -24.60
C LEU A 425 -13.74 -45.93 -26.02
N THR A 426 -12.44 -45.72 -26.21
CA THR A 426 -11.87 -45.46 -27.54
C THR A 426 -12.08 -46.64 -28.49
N GLU A 427 -11.91 -47.88 -28.01
CA GLU A 427 -12.18 -49.08 -28.81
C GLU A 427 -13.66 -49.18 -29.21
N ARG A 428 -14.58 -48.87 -28.29
CA ARG A 428 -16.02 -48.84 -28.59
C ARG A 428 -16.37 -47.78 -29.62
N LEU A 429 -15.77 -46.60 -29.54
CA LEU A 429 -15.98 -45.52 -30.51
C LEU A 429 -15.50 -45.93 -31.90
N GLU A 430 -14.32 -46.54 -32.00
CA GLU A 430 -13.80 -47.08 -33.25
C GLU A 430 -14.71 -48.18 -33.84
N ASN A 431 -15.24 -49.06 -33.00
CA ASN A 431 -16.20 -50.09 -33.43
C ASN A 431 -17.52 -49.48 -33.94
N LEU A 432 -18.05 -48.46 -33.27
CA LEU A 432 -19.21 -47.72 -33.75
C LEU A 432 -18.93 -46.98 -35.06
N ARG A 433 -17.76 -46.34 -35.18
CA ARG A 433 -17.32 -45.66 -36.40
C ARG A 433 -17.23 -46.64 -37.58
N LYS A 434 -16.72 -47.85 -37.36
CA LYS A 434 -16.71 -48.94 -38.36
C LYS A 434 -18.11 -49.37 -38.78
N ILE A 435 -19.06 -49.46 -37.85
CA ILE A 435 -20.45 -49.83 -38.14
C ILE A 435 -21.15 -48.73 -38.95
N VAL A 436 -21.02 -47.47 -38.53
CA VAL A 436 -21.59 -46.31 -39.25
C VAL A 436 -20.97 -46.17 -40.64
N GLY A 437 -19.65 -46.36 -40.77
CA GLY A 437 -18.95 -46.35 -42.05
C GLY A 437 -19.39 -47.46 -43.02
N LYS A 438 -19.86 -48.61 -42.51
CA LYS A 438 -20.39 -49.70 -43.35
C LYS A 438 -21.86 -49.48 -43.77
N ALA A 439 -22.61 -48.67 -43.04
CA ALA A 439 -24.03 -48.41 -43.30
C ALA A 439 -24.28 -47.32 -44.36
N THR A 440 -23.25 -46.56 -44.73
CA THR A 440 -23.32 -45.54 -45.79
C THR A 440 -23.04 -46.18 -47.16
N THR A 441 -24.03 -46.23 -48.04
CA THR A 441 -23.92 -46.69 -49.44
C THR A 441 -23.44 -45.60 -50.40
N ARG A 442 -22.92 -44.48 -49.88
CA ARG A 442 -22.41 -43.36 -50.68
C ARG A 442 -21.08 -43.74 -51.33
N ASP A 443 -20.93 -43.48 -52.63
CA ASP A 443 -19.68 -43.71 -53.37
C ASP A 443 -18.49 -43.05 -52.68
N LEU A 444 -17.39 -43.80 -52.56
CA LEU A 444 -16.17 -43.36 -51.86
C LEU A 444 -15.65 -42.05 -52.45
N SER A 445 -15.48 -41.05 -51.59
CA SER A 445 -14.90 -39.75 -51.91
C SER A 445 -13.44 -39.89 -52.38
N ALA A 446 -12.92 -38.95 -53.15
CA ALA A 446 -11.52 -38.95 -53.58
C ALA A 446 -10.54 -39.04 -52.40
N LYS A 447 -10.87 -38.41 -51.26
CA LYS A 447 -10.08 -38.51 -50.02
C LYS A 447 -10.17 -39.90 -49.37
N GLU A 448 -11.34 -40.54 -49.43
CA GLU A 448 -11.52 -41.90 -48.90
C GLU A 448 -10.83 -42.94 -49.79
N ARG A 449 -10.81 -42.75 -51.11
CA ARG A 449 -10.02 -43.60 -52.02
C ARG A 449 -8.53 -43.45 -51.78
N ALA A 450 -8.05 -42.22 -51.59
CA ALA A 450 -6.66 -41.97 -51.22
C ALA A 450 -6.31 -42.61 -49.87
N PHE A 451 -7.20 -42.50 -48.87
CA PHE A 451 -7.02 -43.16 -47.58
C PHE A 451 -7.05 -44.69 -47.68
N VAL A 452 -7.96 -45.26 -48.48
CA VAL A 452 -8.00 -46.71 -48.74
C VAL A 452 -6.73 -47.17 -49.47
N GLU A 453 -6.20 -46.39 -50.40
CA GLU A 453 -4.93 -46.67 -51.08
C GLU A 453 -3.73 -46.57 -50.12
N GLU A 454 -3.73 -45.58 -49.21
CA GLU A 454 -2.74 -45.45 -48.15
C GLU A 454 -2.80 -46.62 -47.15
N VAL A 455 -4.00 -46.98 -46.68
CA VAL A 455 -4.22 -48.15 -45.79
C VAL A 455 -3.80 -49.44 -46.50
N ARG A 456 -4.11 -49.59 -47.78
CA ARG A 456 -3.70 -50.77 -48.57
C ARG A 456 -2.18 -50.81 -48.77
N SER A 457 -1.55 -49.67 -49.01
CA SER A 457 -0.09 -49.55 -49.08
C SER A 457 0.57 -49.90 -47.73
N MET A 458 -0.01 -49.44 -46.62
CA MET A 458 0.44 -49.75 -45.27
C MET A 458 0.21 -51.23 -44.92
N GLU A 459 -0.93 -51.80 -45.30
CA GLU A 459 -1.24 -53.22 -45.14
C GLU A 459 -0.24 -54.08 -45.91
N VAL A 460 0.07 -53.76 -47.17
CA VAL A 460 1.09 -54.47 -47.95
C VAL A 460 2.49 -54.34 -47.32
N SER A 461 2.78 -53.22 -46.65
CA SER A 461 4.04 -53.01 -45.94
C SER A 461 4.16 -53.80 -44.63
N ILE A 462 3.02 -54.15 -44.01
CA ILE A 462 2.92 -54.81 -42.70
C ILE A 462 2.39 -56.27 -42.84
N ALA A 463 1.99 -56.73 -44.02
CA ALA A 463 1.45 -58.07 -44.20
C ALA A 463 2.55 -59.14 -44.19
N ALA A 464 2.28 -60.26 -43.52
CA ALA A 464 3.15 -61.43 -43.52
C ALA A 464 3.29 -62.00 -44.95
N PRO A 465 4.47 -62.53 -45.33
CA PRO A 465 4.76 -62.91 -46.73
C PRO A 465 3.81 -63.97 -47.32
N GLU A 466 3.16 -64.81 -46.51
CA GLU A 466 2.16 -65.80 -46.96
C GLU A 466 0.83 -65.17 -47.44
N TYR A 467 0.47 -63.98 -46.94
CA TYR A 467 -0.77 -63.28 -47.31
C TYR A 467 -0.55 -62.17 -48.35
N ALA A 468 0.72 -61.80 -48.60
CA ALA A 468 1.09 -60.76 -49.57
C ALA A 468 0.93 -61.20 -51.05
N GLU A 469 0.96 -62.51 -51.34
CA GLU A 469 0.80 -63.03 -52.72
C GLU A 469 -0.67 -63.06 -53.20
N LEU A 470 -1.65 -63.12 -52.30
CA LEU A 470 -3.08 -63.10 -52.64
C LEU A 470 -3.64 -61.69 -52.90
N ALA A 471 -2.89 -60.63 -52.56
CA ALA A 471 -3.32 -59.23 -52.63
C ALA A 471 -2.75 -58.45 -53.85
N ALA A 472 -2.03 -59.10 -54.77
CA ALA A 472 -1.31 -58.45 -55.87
C ALA A 472 -2.17 -58.28 -57.15
N GLY A 473 -3.07 -57.30 -57.14
CA GLY A 473 -3.76 -56.80 -58.33
C GLY A 473 -3.31 -55.39 -58.70
N LYS A 474 -2.48 -55.26 -59.74
CA LYS A 474 -2.08 -54.02 -60.46
C LYS A 474 -1.79 -52.77 -59.59
N ALA A 475 -0.60 -52.72 -58.99
CA ALA A 475 0.27 -51.53 -58.89
C ALA A 475 1.46 -51.91 -58.00
N ALA A 476 2.68 -51.83 -58.54
CA ALA A 476 3.90 -52.29 -57.87
C ALA A 476 4.49 -51.19 -56.96
N PRO A 477 4.81 -51.55 -55.71
CA PRO A 477 6.14 -51.34 -55.15
C PRO A 477 6.77 -52.69 -54.74
N SER A 478 8.09 -52.71 -54.61
CA SER A 478 8.87 -53.95 -54.57
C SER A 478 8.50 -54.86 -53.37
N PRO A 479 8.22 -56.17 -53.57
CA PRO A 479 7.93 -57.13 -52.49
C PRO A 479 9.14 -57.40 -51.55
N ALA A 480 10.23 -56.63 -51.67
CA ALA A 480 11.44 -56.77 -50.89
C ALA A 480 11.39 -56.01 -49.54
N GLN A 481 10.69 -54.87 -49.44
CA GLN A 481 10.68 -54.04 -48.22
C GLN A 481 9.76 -54.56 -47.11
N ALA A 482 8.55 -55.04 -47.45
CA ALA A 482 7.65 -55.68 -46.48
C ALA A 482 8.27 -56.95 -45.87
N LYS A 483 8.92 -57.75 -46.72
CA LYS A 483 9.73 -58.91 -46.29
C LYS A 483 10.88 -58.49 -45.37
N GLN A 484 11.43 -57.27 -45.52
CA GLN A 484 12.51 -56.76 -44.70
C GLN A 484 12.04 -56.31 -43.30
N LEU A 485 10.88 -55.65 -43.18
CA LEU A 485 10.34 -55.20 -41.88
C LEU A 485 9.89 -56.38 -41.01
N TRP A 486 9.20 -57.36 -41.60
CA TRP A 486 8.83 -58.58 -40.89
C TRP A 486 10.05 -59.39 -40.46
N LYS A 487 11.04 -59.51 -41.35
CA LYS A 487 12.29 -60.19 -41.00
C LYS A 487 13.02 -59.48 -39.86
N ARG A 488 13.07 -58.14 -39.84
CA ARG A 488 13.62 -57.37 -38.70
C ARG A 488 12.85 -57.60 -37.41
N LEU A 489 11.52 -57.70 -37.45
CA LEU A 489 10.72 -57.97 -36.26
C LEU A 489 11.02 -59.36 -35.70
N GLU A 490 11.16 -60.35 -36.57
CA GLU A 490 11.54 -61.71 -36.18
C GLU A 490 12.98 -61.76 -35.66
N ASP A 491 13.91 -61.06 -36.32
CA ASP A 491 15.30 -60.90 -35.87
C ASP A 491 15.33 -60.22 -34.49
N ILE A 492 14.52 -59.18 -34.23
CA ILE A 492 14.43 -58.50 -32.92
C ILE A 492 13.86 -59.41 -31.85
N LYS A 493 12.83 -60.22 -32.16
CA LYS A 493 12.30 -61.20 -31.20
C LYS A 493 13.37 -62.22 -30.83
N HIS A 494 14.12 -62.71 -31.82
CA HIS A 494 15.22 -63.63 -31.59
C HIS A 494 16.33 -62.97 -30.75
N LEU A 495 16.67 -61.71 -31.05
CA LEU A 495 17.65 -60.93 -30.29
C LEU A 495 17.19 -60.65 -28.85
N GLN A 496 15.90 -60.40 -28.64
CA GLN A 496 15.31 -60.23 -27.32
C GLN A 496 15.40 -61.53 -26.51
N THR A 497 15.10 -62.67 -27.12
CA THR A 497 15.23 -63.98 -26.45
C THR A 497 16.69 -64.31 -26.15
N ASP A 498 17.61 -63.99 -27.06
CA ASP A 498 19.04 -64.23 -26.89
C ASP A 498 19.64 -63.33 -25.80
N LEU A 499 19.32 -62.03 -25.80
CA LEU A 499 19.74 -61.09 -24.75
C LEU A 499 19.13 -61.43 -23.39
N ALA A 500 17.85 -61.84 -23.34
CA ALA A 500 17.23 -62.28 -22.11
C ALA A 500 17.94 -63.53 -21.57
N ALA A 501 18.29 -64.49 -22.44
CA ALA A 501 19.06 -65.67 -22.07
C ALA A 501 20.50 -65.32 -21.63
N GLU A 502 21.14 -64.34 -22.27
CA GLU A 502 22.49 -63.87 -21.92
C GLU A 502 22.52 -63.11 -20.59
N VAL A 503 21.51 -62.28 -20.30
CA VAL A 503 21.34 -61.63 -18.99
C VAL A 503 21.05 -62.67 -17.89
N ASP A 504 20.24 -63.69 -18.19
CA ASP A 504 20.02 -64.81 -17.27
C ASP A 504 21.28 -65.67 -17.07
N ALA A 505 22.12 -65.81 -18.09
CA ALA A 505 23.40 -66.51 -17.99
C ALA A 505 24.43 -65.69 -17.21
N MET A 506 24.50 -64.36 -17.40
CA MET A 506 25.37 -63.46 -16.64
C MET A 506 24.94 -63.33 -15.18
N SER A 507 23.64 -63.30 -14.89
CA SER A 507 23.14 -63.27 -13.51
C SER A 507 23.46 -64.58 -12.78
N LYS A 508 23.40 -65.73 -13.48
CA LYS A 508 23.83 -67.03 -12.95
C LYS A 508 25.35 -67.16 -12.82
N ALA A 509 26.13 -66.61 -13.75
CA ALA A 509 27.60 -66.60 -13.68
C ALA A 509 28.15 -65.65 -12.59
N ALA A 510 27.43 -64.58 -12.27
CA ALA A 510 27.73 -63.71 -11.14
C ALA A 510 27.33 -64.30 -9.78
N GLY A 511 26.56 -65.40 -9.78
CA GLY A 511 26.02 -66.04 -8.58
C GLY A 511 26.81 -67.23 -8.04
N ASP A 512 27.89 -67.68 -8.69
CA ASP A 512 28.56 -68.95 -8.34
C ASP A 512 30.09 -68.85 -8.27
N THR A 513 30.60 -67.90 -7.48
CA THR A 513 32.01 -67.89 -7.02
C THR A 513 32.09 -67.69 -5.51
N ASP A 514 31.73 -68.74 -4.77
CA ASP A 514 32.05 -68.88 -3.35
C ASP A 514 33.44 -69.55 -3.24
N GLY A 515 34.50 -68.75 -3.07
CA GLY A 515 35.88 -69.23 -2.93
C GLY A 515 36.91 -68.10 -2.70
N PRO A 516 37.87 -68.23 -1.75
CA PRO A 516 38.53 -67.07 -1.14
C PRO A 516 39.80 -66.56 -1.87
N ALA A 517 39.98 -65.24 -1.77
CA ALA A 517 41.19 -64.44 -1.89
C ALA A 517 41.80 -64.16 -3.29
N THR A 518 41.63 -62.92 -3.77
CA THR A 518 42.73 -61.93 -3.94
C THR A 518 42.17 -60.52 -4.14
N PRO A 519 42.88 -59.47 -3.69
CA PRO A 519 42.30 -58.14 -3.50
C PRO A 519 42.47 -57.27 -4.75
N SER A 520 41.39 -56.98 -5.45
CA SER A 520 41.30 -55.73 -6.22
C SER A 520 40.79 -54.64 -5.28
N ALA A 521 41.44 -53.48 -5.35
CA ALA A 521 41.31 -52.39 -4.40
C ALA A 521 39.89 -51.81 -4.33
N GLU A 522 39.06 -52.30 -3.41
CA GLU A 522 37.90 -51.56 -2.94
C GLU A 522 38.39 -50.43 -2.02
N LEU A 523 38.41 -49.21 -2.57
CA LEU A 523 38.54 -47.97 -1.82
C LEU A 523 37.54 -47.99 -0.66
N ARG A 524 38.04 -48.23 0.55
CA ARG A 524 37.26 -48.23 1.80
C ARG A 524 36.90 -46.79 2.16
N ILE A 525 35.99 -46.19 1.40
CA ILE A 525 35.46 -44.85 1.66
C ILE A 525 34.69 -44.91 3.00
N PRO A 526 35.04 -44.08 4.00
CA PRO A 526 34.34 -44.04 5.28
C PRO A 526 32.83 -43.84 5.09
N HIS A 527 32.04 -44.54 5.90
CA HIS A 527 30.58 -44.54 5.78
C HIS A 527 29.98 -43.13 5.86
N GLU A 528 30.56 -42.24 6.67
CA GLU A 528 30.13 -40.84 6.77
C GLU A 528 30.41 -40.04 5.48
N VAL A 529 31.57 -40.25 4.84
CA VAL A 529 31.90 -39.62 3.55
C VAL A 529 30.98 -40.15 2.46
N ARG A 530 30.66 -41.44 2.49
CA ARG A 530 29.68 -42.04 1.57
C ARG A 530 28.28 -41.46 1.77
N LYS A 531 27.83 -41.28 3.01
CA LYS A 531 26.53 -40.69 3.33
C LYS A 531 26.45 -39.20 2.95
N ALA A 532 27.49 -38.43 3.26
CA ALA A 532 27.58 -37.02 2.88
C ALA A 532 27.63 -36.85 1.35
N LYS A 533 28.40 -37.70 0.65
CA LYS A 533 28.43 -37.71 -0.81
C LYS A 533 27.12 -38.20 -1.42
N MET A 534 26.44 -39.16 -0.80
CA MET A 534 25.10 -39.59 -1.23
C MET A 534 24.09 -38.46 -1.06
N GLN A 535 24.10 -37.72 0.05
CA GLN A 535 23.25 -36.53 0.24
C GLN A 535 23.58 -35.42 -0.76
N GLN A 536 24.86 -35.19 -1.04
CA GLN A 536 25.29 -34.24 -2.06
C GLN A 536 24.82 -34.66 -3.45
N VAL A 537 24.98 -35.94 -3.81
CA VAL A 537 24.51 -36.50 -5.08
C VAL A 537 22.99 -36.45 -5.15
N GLN A 538 22.26 -36.76 -4.09
CA GLN A 538 20.80 -36.69 -4.04
C GLN A 538 20.31 -35.24 -4.20
N GLY A 539 21.01 -34.26 -3.60
CA GLY A 539 20.71 -32.84 -3.78
C GLY A 539 21.04 -32.34 -5.19
N LEU A 540 22.10 -32.85 -5.82
CA LEU A 540 22.40 -32.58 -7.23
C LEU A 540 21.37 -33.23 -8.15
N LEU A 541 20.97 -34.46 -7.87
CA LEU A 541 19.95 -35.20 -8.62
C LEU A 541 18.60 -34.47 -8.52
N SER A 542 18.18 -34.03 -7.33
CA SER A 542 16.93 -33.26 -7.18
C SER A 542 16.99 -31.94 -7.96
N ARG A 543 18.15 -31.28 -8.01
CA ARG A 543 18.35 -30.07 -8.79
C ARG A 543 18.31 -30.35 -10.29
N GLU A 544 18.96 -31.42 -10.75
CA GLU A 544 18.91 -31.82 -12.15
C GLU A 544 17.52 -32.29 -12.57
N THR A 545 16.81 -33.06 -11.75
CA THR A 545 15.41 -33.44 -11.99
C THR A 545 14.54 -32.19 -12.10
N ALA A 546 14.67 -31.23 -11.18
CA ALA A 546 13.94 -29.96 -11.27
C ALA A 546 14.28 -29.15 -12.54
N LEU A 547 15.55 -29.15 -12.95
CA LEU A 547 15.97 -28.49 -14.20
C LEU A 547 15.40 -29.20 -15.44
N VAL A 548 15.42 -30.54 -15.46
CA VAL A 548 14.87 -31.34 -16.55
C VAL A 548 13.36 -31.14 -16.62
N GLU A 549 12.64 -31.21 -15.50
CA GLU A 549 11.20 -30.94 -15.44
C GLU A 549 10.85 -29.53 -15.91
N ALA A 550 11.63 -28.52 -15.52
CA ALA A 550 11.46 -27.15 -15.99
C ALA A 550 11.71 -27.02 -17.50
N VAL A 551 12.74 -27.70 -18.03
CA VAL A 551 13.04 -27.70 -19.47
C VAL A 551 11.98 -28.46 -20.25
N THR A 552 11.51 -29.62 -19.78
CA THR A 552 10.43 -30.38 -20.44
C THR A 552 9.12 -29.60 -20.42
N ALA A 553 8.76 -28.97 -19.29
CA ALA A 553 7.59 -28.11 -19.22
C ALA A 553 7.70 -26.90 -20.16
N ARG A 554 8.90 -26.32 -20.31
CA ARG A 554 9.17 -25.26 -21.29
C ARG A 554 9.02 -25.75 -22.73
N LEU A 555 9.49 -26.96 -23.02
CA LEU A 555 9.42 -27.57 -24.35
C LEU A 555 7.98 -27.93 -24.72
N GLU A 556 7.21 -28.49 -23.78
CA GLU A 556 5.77 -28.72 -23.91
C GLU A 556 5.01 -27.41 -24.18
N ARG A 557 5.32 -26.33 -23.45
CA ARG A 557 4.71 -25.01 -23.66
C ARG A 557 5.03 -24.40 -25.03
N LEU A 558 6.29 -24.50 -25.48
CA LEU A 558 6.69 -24.08 -26.82
C LEU A 558 5.99 -24.89 -27.91
N GLN A 559 5.78 -26.19 -27.68
CA GLN A 559 5.07 -27.05 -28.61
C GLN A 559 3.57 -26.76 -28.65
N THR A 560 2.97 -26.27 -27.56
CA THR A 560 1.56 -25.82 -27.53
C THR A 560 1.32 -24.40 -28.08
N SER A 561 2.37 -23.60 -28.26
CA SER A 561 2.26 -22.23 -28.82
C SER A 561 2.56 -22.15 -30.33
N LEU A 562 2.82 -23.30 -30.97
CA LEU A 562 2.88 -23.52 -32.42
C LEU A 562 1.60 -24.24 -32.86
#